data_AF-A0A246ACJ5-F1
#
_entry.id   AF-A0A246ACJ5-F1
#
_cell.length_a   1.000
_cell.length_b   1.000
_cell.length_c   1.000
_cell.angle_alpha   90.00
_cell.angle_beta   90.00
_cell.angle_gamma   90.00
#
_symmetry.space_group_name_H-M   'P 1'
#
loop_
_entity.id
_entity.type
_entity.pdbx_description
1 polymer ?
#
loop_
_entity_poly.entity_id
_entity_poly.type
_entity_poly.pdbx_seq_one_letter_code
_entity_poly.pdbx_strand_id
1 'polypeptide(L)'
;MKRFFKIAAAVRILFILCISIFLGCSNEPDYKVIRQEVVDLHNKVMEDGEMASKYRLMLDTLSRTGLKGIRITQPGIDTTAEQKNIAILNTKLNQVDQDMMKWMQDFVPDIEGKRNAEAVKYFEGERIKIKKLDSQYNQILNESHAYLKKFNLITPSNQADHHHDKN
;
A
#
# COMPACT_ATOMS: atom_id res chain seq x y z
N MET A 1 -58.06 -26.28 -38.53
CA MET A 1 -57.72 -25.14 -37.64
C MET A 1 -56.73 -25.43 -36.51
N LYS A 2 -56.43 -26.69 -36.12
CA LYS A 2 -55.47 -26.99 -35.02
C LYS A 2 -53.97 -26.97 -35.43
N ARG A 3 -53.65 -27.00 -36.73
CA ARG A 3 -52.27 -27.01 -37.25
C ARG A 3 -51.64 -25.61 -37.35
N PHE A 4 -52.42 -24.58 -37.66
CA PHE A 4 -51.93 -23.20 -37.75
C PHE A 4 -51.57 -22.60 -36.38
N PHE A 5 -52.22 -23.04 -35.30
CA PHE A 5 -51.93 -22.57 -33.94
C PHE A 5 -50.58 -23.08 -33.39
N LYS A 6 -50.13 -24.26 -33.83
CA LYS A 6 -48.85 -24.86 -33.40
C LYS A 6 -47.63 -24.18 -34.03
N ILE A 7 -47.78 -23.65 -35.24
CA ILE A 7 -46.71 -22.95 -35.96
C ILE A 7 -46.47 -21.56 -35.35
N ALA A 8 -47.54 -20.87 -34.96
CA ALA A 8 -47.43 -19.56 -34.29
C ALA A 8 -46.76 -19.62 -32.89
N ALA A 9 -46.94 -20.72 -32.16
CA ALA A 9 -46.28 -20.94 -30.86
C ALA A 9 -44.78 -21.26 -31.01
N ALA A 10 -44.40 -22.05 -32.02
CA ALA A 10 -43.00 -22.41 -32.27
C ALA A 10 -42.15 -21.20 -32.73
N VAL A 11 -42.73 -20.30 -33.53
CA VAL A 11 -42.04 -19.08 -33.99
C VAL A 11 -41.81 -18.07 -32.85
N ARG A 12 -42.72 -17.99 -31.87
CA ARG A 12 -42.54 -17.14 -30.68
C ARG A 12 -41.47 -17.65 -29.73
N ILE A 13 -41.34 -18.98 -29.57
CA ILE A 13 -40.32 -19.59 -28.71
C ILE A 13 -38.92 -19.45 -29.32
N LEU A 14 -38.79 -19.54 -30.65
CA LEU A 14 -37.51 -19.33 -31.35
C LEU A 14 -37.04 -17.86 -31.29
N PHE A 15 -37.97 -16.90 -31.29
CA PHE A 15 -37.63 -15.47 -31.20
C PHE A 15 -37.20 -15.05 -29.78
N ILE A 16 -37.73 -15.69 -28.73
CA ILE A 16 -37.35 -15.43 -27.34
C ILE A 16 -35.96 -16.01 -27.01
N LEU A 17 -35.57 -17.12 -27.65
CA LEU A 17 -34.27 -17.77 -27.43
C LEU A 17 -33.09 -16.99 -28.05
N CYS A 18 -33.31 -16.23 -29.13
CA CYS A 18 -32.26 -15.41 -29.77
C CYS A 18 -31.93 -14.10 -29.02
N ILE A 19 -32.83 -13.60 -28.15
CA ILE A 19 -32.63 -12.32 -27.46
C ILE A 19 -31.78 -12.46 -26.18
N SER A 20 -31.61 -13.68 -25.66
CA SER A 20 -30.86 -13.93 -24.43
C SER A 20 -29.32 -13.90 -24.58
N ILE A 21 -28.81 -13.78 -25.80
CA ILE A 21 -27.35 -13.88 -26.09
C ILE A 21 -26.62 -12.53 -25.88
N PHE A 22 -27.35 -11.42 -25.72
CA PHE A 22 -26.75 -10.08 -25.60
C PHE A 22 -26.59 -9.54 -24.16
N LEU A 23 -26.97 -10.30 -23.12
CA LEU A 23 -26.79 -9.87 -21.72
C LEU A 23 -25.38 -10.17 -21.15
N GLY A 24 -24.45 -10.61 -22.00
CA GLY A 24 -23.07 -10.94 -21.63
C GLY A 24 -22.05 -9.81 -21.79
N CYS A 25 -22.46 -8.54 -21.84
CA CYS A 25 -21.51 -7.43 -21.70
C CYS A 25 -21.03 -7.34 -20.25
N SER A 26 -20.06 -8.18 -19.89
CA SER A 26 -19.24 -7.94 -18.71
C SER A 26 -18.39 -6.70 -18.99
N ASN A 27 -18.77 -5.55 -18.43
CA ASN A 27 -17.90 -4.39 -18.34
C ASN A 27 -16.75 -4.73 -17.39
N GLU A 28 -15.79 -5.50 -17.87
CA GLU A 28 -14.55 -5.74 -17.14
C GLU A 28 -13.79 -4.40 -17.04
N PRO A 29 -13.30 -4.02 -15.85
CA PRO A 29 -12.57 -2.77 -15.70
C PRO A 29 -11.36 -2.73 -16.63
N ASP A 30 -11.07 -1.56 -17.20
CA ASP A 30 -9.85 -1.34 -17.97
C ASP A 30 -8.65 -1.47 -17.04
N TYR A 31 -7.76 -2.42 -17.35
CA TYR A 31 -6.56 -2.67 -16.56
C TYR A 31 -5.71 -1.41 -16.34
N LYS A 32 -5.76 -0.43 -17.26
CA LYS A 32 -5.01 0.83 -17.16
C LYS A 32 -5.44 1.67 -15.96
N VAL A 33 -6.72 1.61 -15.58
CA VAL A 33 -7.24 2.30 -14.40
C VAL A 33 -6.63 1.69 -13.13
N ILE A 34 -6.68 0.37 -13.00
CA ILE A 34 -6.14 -0.34 -11.83
C ILE A 34 -4.62 -0.18 -11.75
N ARG A 35 -3.93 -0.22 -12.90
CA ARG A 35 -2.50 0.08 -12.99
C ARG A 35 -2.20 1.48 -12.46
N GLN A 36 -2.97 2.48 -12.86
CA GLN A 36 -2.77 3.85 -12.40
C GLN A 36 -2.93 3.94 -10.87
N GLU A 37 -3.96 3.29 -10.31
CA GLU A 37 -4.13 3.23 -8.85
C GLU A 37 -2.92 2.60 -8.13
N VAL A 38 -2.32 1.55 -8.71
CA VAL A 38 -1.11 0.93 -8.14
C VAL A 38 0.06 1.91 -8.15
N VAL A 39 0.24 2.67 -9.24
CA VAL A 39 1.29 3.68 -9.36
C VAL A 39 1.05 4.85 -8.40
N ASP A 40 -0.20 5.29 -8.25
CA ASP A 40 -0.55 6.37 -7.32
C ASP A 40 -0.30 5.95 -5.87
N LEU A 41 -0.65 4.70 -5.52
CA LEU A 41 -0.31 4.12 -4.21
C LEU A 41 1.20 3.99 -4.01
N HIS A 42 1.96 3.62 -5.03
CA HIS A 42 3.43 3.62 -4.97
C HIS A 42 3.95 5.01 -4.63
N ASN A 43 3.49 6.05 -5.34
CA ASN A 43 3.96 7.42 -5.13
C ASN A 43 3.67 7.89 -3.70
N LYS A 44 2.48 7.57 -3.19
CA LYS A 44 2.08 7.82 -1.80
C LYS A 44 3.02 7.12 -0.80
N VAL A 45 3.31 5.84 -1.02
CA VAL A 45 4.21 5.04 -0.15
C VAL A 45 5.65 5.55 -0.19
N MET A 46 6.09 6.14 -1.31
CA MET A 46 7.42 6.75 -1.39
C MET A 46 7.59 7.95 -0.45
N GLU A 47 6.53 8.76 -0.24
CA GLU A 47 6.54 9.84 0.75
C GLU A 47 6.73 9.29 2.18
N ASP A 48 6.09 8.16 2.50
CA ASP A 48 6.31 7.47 3.78
C ASP A 48 7.74 6.92 3.90
N GLY A 49 8.34 6.48 2.79
CA GLY A 49 9.74 6.07 2.71
C GLY A 49 10.73 7.21 3.02
N GLU A 50 10.42 8.44 2.60
CA GLU A 50 11.22 9.62 2.95
C GLU A 50 11.17 9.89 4.46
N MET A 51 9.99 9.76 5.06
CA MET A 51 9.81 9.92 6.51
C MET A 51 10.48 8.80 7.30
N ALA A 52 10.41 7.56 6.81
CA ALA A 52 11.11 6.43 7.40
C ALA A 52 12.63 6.68 7.43
N SER A 53 13.17 7.23 6.33
CA SER A 53 14.56 7.65 6.24
C SER A 53 14.92 8.76 7.23
N LYS A 54 14.05 9.77 7.40
CA LYS A 54 14.22 10.83 8.40
C LYS A 54 14.23 10.28 9.82
N TYR A 55 13.28 9.42 10.17
CA TYR A 55 13.21 8.81 11.51
C TYR A 55 14.42 7.92 11.79
N ARG A 56 14.89 7.15 10.79
CA ARG A 56 16.12 6.37 10.92
C ARG A 56 17.32 7.24 11.25
N LEU A 57 17.48 8.39 10.57
CA LEU A 57 18.56 9.34 10.87
C LEU A 57 18.47 9.90 12.30
N MET A 58 17.27 10.25 12.74
CA MET A 58 17.02 10.74 14.10
C MET A 58 17.34 9.67 15.15
N LEU A 59 16.91 8.43 14.91
CA LEU A 59 17.17 7.28 15.77
C LEU A 59 18.68 6.95 15.84
N ASP A 60 19.39 6.96 14.71
CA ASP A 60 20.84 6.76 14.68
C ASP A 60 21.58 7.87 15.44
N THR A 61 21.18 9.12 15.27
CA THR A 61 21.75 10.26 16.00
C THR A 61 21.49 10.13 17.51
N LEU A 62 20.26 9.78 17.90
CA LEU A 62 19.89 9.54 19.28
C LEU A 62 20.74 8.42 19.90
N SER A 63 20.93 7.31 19.19
CA SER A 63 21.76 6.18 19.64
C SER A 63 23.22 6.57 19.85
N ARG A 64 23.83 7.25 18.89
CA ARG A 64 25.29 7.52 18.91
C ARG A 64 25.69 8.59 19.91
N THR A 65 24.91 9.67 19.97
CA THR A 65 25.28 10.87 20.75
C THR A 65 24.18 11.32 21.69
N GLY A 66 22.91 11.24 21.29
CA GLY A 66 21.78 11.77 22.06
C GLY A 66 21.61 11.14 23.44
N LEU A 67 21.67 9.81 23.55
CA LEU A 67 21.47 9.09 24.82
C LEU A 67 22.52 9.47 25.88
N LYS A 68 23.75 9.79 25.48
CA LYS A 68 24.79 10.24 26.41
C LYS A 68 24.41 11.59 27.03
N GLY A 69 23.91 12.51 26.21
CA GLY A 69 23.41 13.81 26.67
C GLY A 69 22.20 13.67 27.59
N ILE A 70 21.25 12.80 27.22
CA ILE A 70 20.05 12.54 28.03
C ILE A 70 20.42 11.94 29.38
N ARG A 71 21.40 11.03 29.47
CA ARG A 71 21.84 10.48 30.76
C ARG A 71 22.39 11.53 31.72
N ILE A 72 22.95 12.63 31.21
CA ILE A 72 23.42 13.75 32.05
C ILE A 72 22.22 14.46 32.70
N THR A 73 21.14 14.66 31.96
CA THR A 73 19.93 15.34 32.46
C THR A 73 18.94 14.39 33.15
N GLN A 74 19.03 13.09 32.87
CA GLN A 74 18.21 12.02 33.43
C GLN A 74 19.09 10.83 33.85
N PRO A 75 19.79 10.90 35.00
CA PRO A 75 20.76 9.89 35.41
C PRO A 75 20.19 8.47 35.60
N GLY A 76 18.88 8.35 35.83
CA GLY A 76 18.19 7.07 36.01
C GLY A 76 17.76 6.37 34.71
N ILE A 77 18.04 6.93 33.54
CA ILE A 77 17.66 6.31 32.27
C ILE A 77 18.51 5.07 31.98
N ASP A 78 17.85 3.96 31.65
CA ASP A 78 18.54 2.76 31.17
C ASP A 78 18.92 2.93 29.69
N THR A 79 20.10 3.51 29.45
CA THR A 79 20.60 3.72 28.09
C THR A 79 20.79 2.42 27.29
N THR A 80 20.94 1.27 27.95
CA THR A 80 21.10 -0.02 27.27
C THR A 80 19.76 -0.50 26.72
N ALA A 81 18.69 -0.37 27.50
CA ALA A 81 17.33 -0.65 27.04
C ALA A 81 16.94 0.28 25.87
N GLU A 82 17.24 1.57 25.96
CA GLU A 82 16.95 2.51 24.87
C GLU A 82 17.76 2.20 23.59
N GLN A 83 19.02 1.79 23.71
CA GLN A 83 19.81 1.33 22.56
C GLN A 83 19.16 0.15 21.85
N LYS A 84 18.65 -0.83 22.62
CA LYS A 84 17.95 -1.99 22.06
C LYS A 84 16.67 -1.58 21.35
N ASN A 85 15.88 -0.68 21.93
CA ASN A 85 14.66 -0.17 21.32
C ASN A 85 14.95 0.55 19.99
N ILE A 86 15.98 1.39 19.96
CA ILE A 86 16.42 2.07 18.74
C ILE A 86 16.82 1.05 17.66
N ALA A 87 17.62 0.04 18.02
CA ALA A 87 18.05 -0.98 17.07
C ALA A 87 16.88 -1.75 16.46
N ILE A 88 15.85 -2.07 17.27
CA ILE A 88 14.63 -2.72 16.80
C ILE A 88 13.88 -1.83 15.80
N LEU A 89 13.66 -0.55 16.13
CA LEU A 89 12.96 0.38 15.23
C LEU A 89 13.73 0.58 13.91
N ASN A 90 15.05 0.79 13.97
CA ASN A 90 15.87 0.91 12.76
C ASN A 90 15.84 -0.36 11.89
N THR A 91 15.84 -1.54 12.51
CA THR A 91 15.75 -2.81 11.78
C THR A 91 14.43 -2.90 11.02
N LYS A 92 13.32 -2.59 11.69
CA LYS A 92 12.00 -2.65 11.05
C LYS A 92 11.84 -1.56 9.97
N LEU A 93 12.37 -0.34 10.17
CA LEU A 93 12.37 0.74 9.16
C LEU A 93 13.16 0.31 7.91
N ASN A 94 14.34 -0.30 8.11
CA ASN A 94 15.12 -0.83 7.00
C ASN A 94 14.41 -1.98 6.28
N GLN A 95 13.70 -2.83 7.01
CA GLN A 95 13.00 -3.97 6.41
C GLN A 95 11.88 -3.50 5.48
N VAL A 96 11.09 -2.48 5.87
CA VAL A 96 10.01 -2.00 5.01
C VAL A 96 10.55 -1.31 3.74
N ASP A 97 11.68 -0.57 3.84
CA ASP A 97 12.38 -0.04 2.67
C ASP A 97 12.87 -1.16 1.73
N GLN A 98 13.40 -2.25 2.30
CA GLN A 98 13.82 -3.41 1.52
C GLN A 98 12.65 -4.12 0.85
N ASP A 99 11.52 -4.25 1.54
CA ASP A 99 10.30 -4.83 0.98
C ASP A 99 9.77 -3.98 -0.19
N MET A 100 9.83 -2.65 -0.07
CA MET A 100 9.48 -1.72 -1.13
C MET A 100 10.43 -1.81 -2.34
N MET A 101 11.75 -1.85 -2.09
CA MET A 101 12.74 -2.05 -3.16
C MET A 101 12.52 -3.38 -3.89
N LYS A 102 12.26 -4.45 -3.15
CA LYS A 102 11.97 -5.76 -3.73
C LYS A 102 10.71 -5.71 -4.58
N TRP A 103 9.64 -5.09 -4.08
CA TRP A 103 8.41 -4.90 -4.84
C TRP A 103 8.68 -4.11 -6.14
N MET A 104 9.44 -3.01 -6.09
CA MET A 104 9.79 -2.22 -7.27
C MET A 104 10.62 -2.99 -8.30
N GLN A 105 11.52 -3.88 -7.85
CA GLN A 105 12.29 -4.76 -8.73
C GLN A 105 11.42 -5.81 -9.42
N ASP A 106 10.42 -6.34 -8.71
CA ASP A 106 9.52 -7.39 -9.21
C ASP A 106 8.34 -6.81 -10.02
N PHE A 107 8.03 -5.52 -9.86
CA PHE A 107 6.89 -4.88 -10.49
C PHE A 107 7.12 -4.66 -11.99
N VAL A 108 6.28 -5.29 -12.80
CA VAL A 108 6.19 -5.10 -14.25
C VAL A 108 5.13 -4.03 -14.57
N PRO A 109 5.53 -2.82 -15.00
CA PRO A 109 4.60 -1.73 -15.24
C PRO A 109 3.91 -1.83 -16.60
N ASP A 110 4.48 -2.53 -17.58
CA ASP A 110 3.85 -2.73 -18.87
C ASP A 110 3.77 -4.22 -19.17
N ILE A 111 2.56 -4.69 -19.47
CA ILE A 111 2.31 -6.11 -19.67
C ILE A 111 1.91 -6.33 -21.12
N GLU A 112 2.91 -6.22 -21.98
CA GLU A 112 2.77 -6.41 -23.42
C GLU A 112 2.14 -7.76 -23.74
N GLY A 113 1.20 -7.77 -24.69
CA GLY A 113 0.59 -8.99 -25.22
C GLY A 113 -0.39 -9.70 -24.30
N LYS A 114 -0.66 -9.21 -23.07
CA LYS A 114 -1.69 -9.80 -22.21
C LYS A 114 -3.10 -9.33 -22.54
N ARG A 115 -4.08 -10.21 -22.33
CA ARG A 115 -5.50 -9.86 -22.38
C ARG A 115 -5.87 -8.98 -21.18
N ASN A 116 -6.87 -8.11 -21.34
CA ASN A 116 -7.37 -7.22 -20.29
C ASN A 116 -7.60 -7.95 -18.95
N ALA A 117 -8.34 -9.07 -18.97
CA ALA A 117 -8.61 -9.88 -17.78
C ALA A 117 -7.35 -10.36 -17.03
N GLU A 118 -6.31 -10.76 -17.76
CA GLU A 118 -5.05 -11.20 -17.16
C GLU A 118 -4.28 -10.03 -16.56
N ALA A 119 -4.30 -8.88 -17.25
CA ALA A 119 -3.68 -7.65 -16.77
C ALA A 119 -4.39 -7.10 -15.53
N VAL A 120 -5.73 -7.07 -15.51
CA VAL A 120 -6.56 -6.73 -14.35
C VAL A 120 -6.16 -7.60 -13.16
N LYS A 121 -6.14 -8.93 -13.32
CA LYS A 121 -5.78 -9.86 -12.25
C LYS A 121 -4.38 -9.61 -11.70
N TYR A 122 -3.42 -9.31 -12.57
CA TYR A 122 -2.06 -8.99 -12.15
C TYR A 122 -2.01 -7.69 -11.33
N PHE A 123 -2.56 -6.58 -11.86
CA PHE A 123 -2.50 -5.29 -11.20
C PHE A 123 -3.31 -5.26 -9.90
N GLU A 124 -4.39 -6.03 -9.81
CA GLU A 124 -5.10 -6.26 -8.55
C GLU A 124 -4.20 -6.93 -7.49
N GLY A 125 -3.41 -7.92 -7.90
CA GLY A 125 -2.41 -8.54 -7.04
C GLY A 125 -1.35 -7.56 -6.55
N GLU A 126 -0.85 -6.71 -7.45
CA GLU A 126 0.11 -5.65 -7.09
C GLU A 126 -0.50 -4.59 -6.19
N ARG A 127 -1.77 -4.23 -6.41
CA ARG A 127 -2.52 -3.29 -5.58
C ARG A 127 -2.63 -3.77 -4.13
N ILE A 128 -2.85 -5.07 -3.93
CA ILE A 128 -2.89 -5.67 -2.59
C ILE A 128 -1.51 -5.61 -1.93
N LYS A 129 -0.44 -5.88 -2.67
CA LYS A 129 0.94 -5.83 -2.14
C LYS A 129 1.32 -4.41 -1.72
N ILE A 130 1.06 -3.39 -2.55
CA ILE A 130 1.41 -2.01 -2.22
C ILE A 130 0.56 -1.46 -1.06
N LYS A 131 -0.72 -1.84 -0.95
CA LYS A 131 -1.56 -1.52 0.23
C LYS A 131 -1.02 -2.15 1.52
N LYS A 132 -0.44 -3.35 1.44
CA LYS A 132 0.23 -3.96 2.58
C LYS A 132 1.47 -3.17 2.99
N LEU A 133 2.27 -2.72 2.02
CA LEU A 133 3.44 -1.86 2.28
C LEU A 133 3.03 -0.53 2.91
N ASP A 134 1.99 0.13 2.40
CA ASP A 134 1.37 1.34 3.00
C ASP A 134 1.00 1.10 4.46
N SER A 135 0.32 -0.01 4.77
CA SER A 135 0.00 -0.35 6.17
C SER A 135 1.24 -0.61 7.03
N GLN A 136 2.28 -1.26 6.49
CA GLN A 136 3.52 -1.53 7.22
C GLN A 136 4.27 -0.24 7.54
N TYR A 137 4.40 0.66 6.56
CA TYR A 137 4.98 2.00 6.73
C TYR A 137 4.22 2.78 7.80
N ASN A 138 2.90 2.90 7.66
CA ASN A 138 2.06 3.63 8.62
C ASN A 138 2.23 3.10 10.05
N GLN A 139 2.24 1.78 10.23
CA GLN A 139 2.45 1.20 11.56
C GLN A 139 3.81 1.61 12.14
N ILE A 140 4.89 1.45 11.37
CA ILE A 140 6.22 1.72 11.91
C ILE A 140 6.54 3.19 12.08
N LEU A 141 6.02 4.05 11.20
CA LEU A 141 6.14 5.49 11.36
C LEU A 141 5.46 5.93 12.66
N ASN A 142 4.28 5.39 12.98
CA ASN A 142 3.61 5.67 14.24
C ASN A 142 4.41 5.17 15.47
N GLU A 143 4.94 3.95 15.42
CA GLU A 143 5.81 3.41 16.49
C GLU A 143 7.07 4.28 16.70
N SER A 144 7.73 4.66 15.61
CA SER A 144 8.95 5.47 15.61
C SER A 144 8.68 6.90 16.05
N HIS A 145 7.57 7.50 15.62
CA HIS A 145 7.13 8.82 16.05
C HIS A 145 6.92 8.82 17.57
N ALA A 146 6.13 7.88 18.09
CA ALA A 146 5.85 7.78 19.52
C ALA A 146 7.14 7.63 20.34
N TYR A 147 8.08 6.84 19.84
CA TYR A 147 9.39 6.67 20.47
C TYR A 147 10.23 7.96 20.45
N LEU A 148 10.34 8.64 19.31
CA LEU A 148 11.10 9.89 19.18
C LEU A 148 10.49 11.04 20.00
N LYS A 149 9.16 11.04 20.17
CA LYS A 149 8.44 12.00 21.00
C LYS A 149 8.81 11.88 22.49
N LYS A 150 9.10 10.67 23.00
CA LYS A 150 9.62 10.46 24.37
C LYS A 150 10.85 11.32 24.68
N PHE A 151 11.64 11.64 23.65
CA PHE A 151 12.87 12.42 23.75
C PHE A 151 12.74 13.86 23.21
N ASN A 152 11.51 14.32 22.95
CA ASN A 152 11.22 15.65 22.37
C ASN A 152 11.92 15.93 21.03
N LEU A 153 12.19 14.87 20.24
CA LEU A 153 12.87 15.02 18.95
C LEU A 153 11.92 15.37 17.80
N ILE A 154 10.60 15.23 18.01
CA ILE A 154 9.58 15.62 17.04
C ILE A 154 8.67 16.67 17.68
N THR A 155 8.52 17.82 17.01
CA THR A 155 7.57 18.88 17.36
C THR A 155 6.33 18.82 16.47
N PRO A 156 5.19 19.42 16.90
CA PRO A 156 3.94 19.43 16.11
C PRO A 156 4.08 20.02 14.70
N SER A 157 5.07 20.88 14.43
CA SER A 157 5.29 21.43 13.08
C SER A 157 5.80 20.39 12.07
N ASN A 158 6.41 19.29 12.56
CA ASN A 158 6.89 18.19 11.72
C ASN A 158 5.81 17.11 11.49
N GLN A 159 4.59 17.32 12.00
CA GLN A 159 3.47 16.38 11.98
C GLN A 159 2.45 16.70 10.86
N ALA A 160 2.50 17.91 10.30
CA ALA A 160 1.56 18.38 9.28
C ALA A 160 1.74 17.71 7.90
N ASP A 161 2.89 17.07 7.66
CA ASP A 161 3.25 16.57 6.32
C ASP A 161 2.85 15.10 6.06
N HIS A 162 2.32 14.36 7.06
CA HIS A 162 1.95 12.93 6.93
C HIS A 162 0.47 12.62 7.16
N HIS A 163 -0.41 13.59 6.95
CA HIS A 163 -1.84 13.28 6.92
C HIS A 163 -2.18 12.58 5.60
N HIS A 164 -2.06 11.26 5.59
CA HIS A 164 -2.80 10.43 4.65
C HIS A 164 -4.28 10.65 4.91
N ASP A 165 -4.88 11.42 4.02
CA ASP A 165 -6.30 11.72 4.05
C ASP A 165 -7.07 10.40 4.12
N LYS A 166 -7.87 10.25 5.16
CA LYS A 166 -8.65 9.05 5.40
C LYS A 166 -9.83 9.09 4.44
N ASN A 167 -9.69 8.50 3.26
CA ASN A 167 -10.81 8.10 2.41
C ASN A 167 -10.94 6.59 2.38
#